data_AF-A0A1I7DY61-F1
#
_entry.id   AF-A0A1I7DY61-F1
#
_cell.length_a   1.000
_cell.length_b   1.000
_cell.length_c   1.000
_cell.angle_alpha   90.00
_cell.angle_beta   90.00
_cell.angle_gamma   90.00
#
_symmetry.space_group_name_H-M   'P 1'
#
loop_
_entity.id
_entity.type
_entity.pdbx_description
1 polymer ?
#
loop_
_entity_poly.entity_id
_entity_poly.type
_entity_poly.pdbx_seq_one_letter_code
_entity_poly.pdbx_strand_id
1 'polypeptide(L)'
;MFRCLCFAVTSICASALAAESVRYDCEYKNRGRGGWVFKQAIYQVDATRRIVSILDPGVIHGNDGKPLAVPLEIRKNGVYIFRWTIRLSTNGSYDVAAMYRVRLEPKTLRVSQSVNVNDDMDHIGAGRCTVTKKAK
;
A
#
# COMPACT_ATOMS: atom_id res chain seq x y z
N MET A 1 51.59 41.42 5.85
CA MET A 1 51.47 40.18 6.63
C MET A 1 50.05 39.64 6.50
N PHE A 2 49.94 38.37 6.05
CA PHE A 2 48.88 37.37 6.25
C PHE A 2 47.40 37.77 6.09
N ARG A 3 46.80 37.51 4.91
CA ARG A 3 46.11 36.26 4.50
C ARG A 3 44.61 36.29 4.84
N CYS A 4 43.80 36.78 3.87
CA CYS A 4 42.36 36.52 3.83
C CYS A 4 42.11 35.02 3.67
N LEU A 5 41.51 34.38 4.67
CA LEU A 5 40.94 33.05 4.56
C LEU A 5 39.57 33.17 3.87
N CYS A 6 39.49 32.83 2.58
CA CYS A 6 38.22 32.56 1.92
C CYS A 6 37.68 31.21 2.41
N PHE A 7 36.72 31.22 3.33
CA PHE A 7 35.90 30.04 3.62
C PHE A 7 34.91 29.84 2.46
N ALA A 8 35.30 29.06 1.46
CA ALA A 8 34.38 28.52 0.46
C ALA A 8 33.54 27.41 1.12
N VAL A 9 32.40 27.79 1.70
CA VAL A 9 31.38 26.82 2.12
C VAL A 9 30.71 26.29 0.85
N THR A 10 31.17 25.12 0.42
CA THR A 10 30.54 24.32 -0.64
C THR A 10 29.15 23.92 -0.17
N SER A 11 28.15 24.64 -0.69
CA SER A 11 26.73 24.30 -0.52
C SER A 11 26.48 22.94 -1.17
N ILE A 12 26.48 21.88 -0.36
CA ILE A 12 25.99 20.58 -0.77
C ILE A 12 24.48 20.76 -0.99
N CYS A 13 24.09 21.03 -2.23
CA CYS A 13 22.72 20.81 -2.68
C CYS A 13 22.44 19.31 -2.58
N ALA A 14 22.08 18.86 -1.38
CA ALA A 14 21.42 17.59 -1.18
C ALA A 14 20.08 17.71 -1.91
N SER A 15 20.05 17.26 -3.16
CA SER A 15 18.80 17.00 -3.85
C SER A 15 18.08 15.98 -2.99
N ALA A 16 17.12 16.45 -2.20
CA ALA A 16 16.12 15.57 -1.62
C ALA A 16 15.44 14.91 -2.82
N LEU A 17 15.91 13.71 -3.18
CA LEU A 17 15.21 12.79 -4.06
C LEU A 17 13.88 12.55 -3.38
N ALA A 18 12.92 13.41 -3.72
CA ALA A 18 11.56 13.31 -3.25
C ALA A 18 11.08 11.96 -3.76
N ALA A 19 10.90 11.01 -2.85
CA ALA A 19 10.37 9.70 -3.18
C ALA A 19 8.99 9.91 -3.80
N GLU A 20 8.89 9.69 -5.11
CA GLU A 20 7.64 9.85 -5.86
C GLU A 20 6.72 8.69 -5.48
N SER A 21 5.69 8.97 -4.68
CA SER A 21 4.68 7.97 -4.36
C SER A 21 3.73 7.79 -5.55
N VAL A 22 3.55 6.55 -6.01
CA VAL A 22 2.64 6.23 -7.11
C VAL A 22 1.30 5.77 -6.53
N ARG A 23 0.20 6.41 -6.95
CA ARG A 23 -1.14 6.02 -6.54
C ARG A 23 -1.74 5.03 -7.54
N TYR A 24 -2.20 3.89 -7.03
CA TYR A 24 -2.96 2.89 -7.76
C TYR A 24 -4.40 2.90 -7.28
N ASP A 25 -5.33 3.23 -8.17
CA ASP A 25 -6.77 3.18 -7.92
C ASP A 25 -7.30 1.88 -8.54
N CYS A 26 -7.64 0.91 -7.70
CA CYS A 26 -7.94 -0.45 -8.12
C CYS A 26 -9.44 -0.77 -8.05
N GLU A 27 -9.95 -1.45 -9.07
CA GLU A 27 -11.31 -1.99 -9.12
C GLU A 27 -11.28 -3.52 -9.22
N TYR A 28 -11.91 -4.20 -8.26
CA TYR A 28 -12.05 -5.65 -8.20
C TYR A 28 -13.39 -6.10 -8.82
N LYS A 29 -13.32 -6.78 -9.96
CA LYS A 29 -14.50 -7.30 -10.67
C LYS A 29 -14.99 -8.62 -10.09
N ASN A 30 -14.06 -9.49 -9.69
CA ASN A 30 -14.37 -10.66 -8.88
C ASN A 30 -14.05 -10.32 -7.42
N ARG A 31 -15.00 -10.57 -6.51
CA ARG A 31 -14.92 -10.18 -5.09
C ARG A 31 -14.96 -11.38 -4.13
N GLY A 32 -14.85 -12.60 -4.65
CA GLY A 32 -14.99 -13.81 -3.84
C GLY A 32 -16.38 -13.90 -3.19
N ARG A 33 -16.48 -14.71 -2.12
CA ARG A 33 -17.69 -14.83 -1.29
C ARG A 33 -17.57 -13.92 -0.05
N GLY A 34 -18.67 -13.55 0.59
CA GLY A 34 -18.66 -12.95 1.93
C GLY A 34 -18.32 -11.46 2.04
N GLY A 35 -18.02 -10.77 0.92
CA GLY A 35 -17.89 -9.31 0.92
C GLY A 35 -16.57 -8.75 1.47
N TRP A 36 -15.60 -9.61 1.79
CA TRP A 36 -14.30 -9.24 2.36
C TRP A 36 -13.34 -8.57 1.37
N VAL A 37 -13.56 -8.75 0.06
CA VAL A 37 -12.88 -7.99 -1.00
C VAL A 37 -13.79 -6.86 -1.46
N PHE A 38 -13.37 -5.63 -1.17
CA PHE A 38 -14.10 -4.44 -1.55
C PHE A 38 -14.03 -4.19 -3.06
N LYS A 39 -15.06 -3.53 -3.60
CA LYS A 39 -15.12 -3.20 -5.04
C LYS A 39 -13.94 -2.31 -5.46
N GLN A 40 -13.55 -1.37 -4.59
CA GLN A 40 -12.51 -0.39 -4.85
C GLN A 40 -11.50 -0.37 -3.70
N ALA A 41 -10.22 -0.23 -4.05
CA ALA A 41 -9.16 -0.01 -3.08
C ALA A 41 -8.11 0.93 -3.68
N ILE A 42 -7.47 1.73 -2.82
CA ILE A 42 -6.43 2.65 -3.24
C ILE A 42 -5.13 2.25 -2.53
N TYR A 43 -4.05 2.12 -3.31
CA TYR A 43 -2.71 1.84 -2.80
C TYR A 43 -1.76 2.96 -3.19
N GLN A 44 -1.16 3.63 -2.22
CA GLN A 44 -0.08 4.60 -2.46
C GLN A 44 1.25 3.91 -2.21
N VAL A 45 2.01 3.68 -3.26
CA VAL A 45 3.25 2.91 -3.23
C VAL A 45 4.45 3.85 -3.27
N ASP A 46 5.29 3.77 -2.26
CA ASP A 46 6.64 4.32 -2.25
C ASP A 46 7.64 3.17 -2.40
N ALA A 47 8.08 2.95 -3.65
CA ALA A 47 9.00 1.85 -3.98
C ALA A 47 10.41 2.08 -3.40
N THR A 48 10.80 3.34 -3.21
CA THR A 48 12.11 3.73 -2.65
C THR A 48 12.17 3.39 -1.17
N ARG A 49 11.15 3.80 -0.41
CA ARG A 49 11.04 3.50 1.03
C ARG A 49 10.50 2.11 1.31
N ARG A 50 10.04 1.38 0.28
CA ARG A 50 9.40 0.07 0.36
C ARG A 50 8.21 0.05 1.33
N ILE A 51 7.32 1.02 1.15
CA ILE A 51 6.10 1.16 1.95
C ILE A 51 4.89 1.29 1.00
N VAL A 52 3.77 0.69 1.40
CA VAL A 52 2.46 0.95 0.80
C VAL A 52 1.54 1.52 1.86
N SER A 53 0.93 2.69 1.57
CA SER A 53 -0.21 3.18 2.34
C SER A 53 -1.50 2.64 1.72
N ILE A 54 -2.30 1.94 2.53
CA ILE A 54 -3.55 1.32 2.13
C ILE A 54 -4.70 2.24 2.52
N LEU A 55 -5.50 2.62 1.52
CA LEU A 55 -6.71 3.42 1.65
C LEU A 55 -7.88 2.58 1.11
N ASP A 56 -8.15 1.47 1.77
CA ASP A 56 -9.24 0.53 1.48
C ASP A 56 -10.35 0.72 2.53
N PRO A 57 -11.66 0.63 2.17
CA PRO A 57 -12.75 0.79 3.11
C PRO A 57 -12.65 -0.07 4.38
N GLY A 58 -12.19 -1.31 4.27
CA GLY A 58 -11.99 -2.21 5.41
C GLY A 58 -10.90 -1.75 6.36
N VAL A 59 -9.82 -1.15 5.81
CA VAL A 59 -8.76 -0.54 6.61
C VAL A 59 -9.26 0.75 7.28
N ILE A 60 -9.95 1.62 6.54
CA ILE A 60 -10.49 2.86 7.11
C ILE A 60 -11.48 2.55 8.24
N HIS A 61 -12.30 1.51 8.11
CA HIS A 61 -13.19 1.07 9.18
C HIS A 61 -12.46 0.41 10.36
N GLY A 62 -11.49 -0.46 10.09
CA GLY A 62 -10.76 -1.21 11.12
C GLY A 62 -9.55 -0.50 11.74
N ASN A 63 -9.21 0.72 11.31
CA ASN A 63 -8.04 1.48 11.75
C ASN A 63 -8.38 2.95 12.05
N ASP A 64 -9.51 3.19 12.74
CA ASP A 64 -9.94 4.51 13.22
C ASP A 64 -9.94 5.62 12.15
N GLY A 65 -10.35 5.28 10.92
CA GLY A 65 -10.41 6.21 9.80
C GLY A 65 -9.05 6.55 9.16
N LYS A 66 -7.95 5.93 9.60
CA LYS A 66 -6.59 6.26 9.14
C LYS A 66 -6.08 5.26 8.10
N PRO A 67 -5.34 5.71 7.07
CA PRO A 67 -4.60 4.82 6.19
C PRO A 67 -3.62 3.94 6.98
N LEU A 68 -3.42 2.71 6.53
CA LEU A 68 -2.44 1.80 7.12
C LEU A 68 -1.20 1.73 6.24
N ALA A 69 -0.04 2.07 6.79
CA ALA A 69 1.25 1.91 6.12
C ALA A 69 1.82 0.51 6.41
N VAL A 70 2.16 -0.25 5.37
CA VAL A 70 2.73 -1.59 5.49
C VAL A 70 3.97 -1.79 4.63
N PRO A 71 4.83 -2.77 4.98
CA PRO A 71 5.99 -3.11 4.16
C PRO A 71 5.59 -3.54 2.74
N LEU A 72 6.32 -3.03 1.75
CA LEU A 72 6.26 -3.46 0.36
C LEU A 72 7.35 -4.49 0.08
N GLU A 73 6.96 -5.68 -0.34
CA GLU A 73 7.86 -6.65 -0.94
C GLU A 73 7.84 -6.49 -2.47
N ILE A 74 9.00 -6.21 -3.07
CA ILE A 74 9.17 -6.17 -4.52
C ILE A 74 9.87 -7.46 -4.96
N ARG A 75 9.15 -8.31 -5.70
CA ARG A 75 9.68 -9.57 -6.23
C ARG A 75 10.63 -9.31 -7.40
N LYS A 76 11.51 -10.27 -7.71
CA LYS A 76 12.50 -10.18 -8.82
C LYS A 76 11.86 -9.86 -10.18
N ASN A 77 10.63 -10.31 -10.42
CA ASN A 77 9.87 -10.04 -11.65
C ASN A 77 9.12 -8.68 -11.65
N GLY A 78 9.35 -7.83 -10.63
CA GLY A 78 8.72 -6.52 -10.49
C GLY A 78 7.31 -6.55 -9.89
N VAL A 79 6.85 -7.71 -9.40
CA VAL A 79 5.54 -7.84 -8.75
C VAL A 79 5.60 -7.33 -7.32
N TYR A 80 4.61 -6.54 -6.94
CA TYR A 80 4.46 -5.97 -5.59
C TYR A 80 3.58 -6.87 -4.74
N ILE A 81 4.08 -7.25 -3.56
CA ILE A 81 3.36 -8.02 -2.57
C ILE A 81 3.33 -7.21 -1.27
N PHE A 82 2.16 -7.09 -0.66
CA PHE A 82 2.01 -6.49 0.66
C PHE A 82 0.87 -7.17 1.41
N ARG A 83 0.96 -7.14 2.74
CA ARG A 83 0.07 -7.88 3.65
C ARG A 83 -0.26 -7.03 4.86
N TRP A 84 -1.46 -7.22 5.38
CA TRP A 84 -1.90 -6.60 6.63
C TRP A 84 -2.98 -7.43 7.29
N THR A 85 -3.22 -7.16 8.57
CA THR A 85 -4.32 -7.77 9.32
C THR A 85 -5.15 -6.64 9.92
N ILE A 86 -6.46 -6.70 9.76
CA ILE A 86 -7.40 -5.88 10.52
C ILE A 86 -8.08 -6.76 11.56
N ARG A 87 -8.40 -6.18 12.73
CA ARG A 87 -9.24 -6.80 13.74
C ARG A 87 -10.51 -5.98 13.86
N LEU A 88 -11.65 -6.63 13.68
CA LEU A 88 -12.96 -5.99 13.81
C LEU A 88 -13.59 -6.49 15.12
N SER A 89 -13.91 -5.57 16.02
CA SER A 89 -14.63 -5.91 17.24
C SER A 89 -16.13 -5.83 16.96
N THR A 90 -16.83 -6.96 17.09
CA THR A 90 -18.29 -7.00 17.08
C THR A 90 -18.80 -7.04 18.52
N ASN A 91 -19.35 -5.91 19.01
CA ASN A 91 -20.07 -5.77 20.28
C ASN A 91 -19.55 -6.66 21.43
N GLY A 92 -18.25 -6.58 21.70
CA GLY A 92 -17.62 -7.10 22.90
C GLY A 92 -17.45 -8.62 23.03
N SER A 93 -17.73 -9.43 21.99
CA SER A 93 -17.59 -10.90 22.15
C SER A 93 -17.00 -11.69 21.00
N TYR A 94 -16.61 -11.07 19.87
CA TYR A 94 -15.81 -11.74 18.84
C TYR A 94 -14.88 -10.74 18.15
N ASP A 95 -13.57 -11.02 18.19
CA ASP A 95 -12.54 -10.35 17.37
C ASP A 95 -12.43 -11.09 16.04
N VAL A 96 -12.97 -10.53 14.97
CA VAL A 96 -12.77 -11.09 13.63
C VAL A 96 -11.43 -10.59 13.11
N ALA A 97 -10.47 -11.49 12.95
CA ALA A 97 -9.18 -11.21 12.34
C ALA A 97 -9.23 -11.52 10.84
N ALA A 98 -9.07 -10.49 10.02
CA ALA A 98 -9.02 -10.63 8.57
C ALA A 98 -7.59 -10.33 8.07
N MET A 99 -6.93 -11.34 7.52
CA MET A 99 -5.57 -11.29 6.99
C MET A 99 -5.62 -11.09 5.49
N TYR A 100 -5.15 -9.93 5.04
CA TYR A 100 -5.12 -9.52 3.65
C TYR A 100 -3.74 -9.76 3.04
N ARG A 101 -3.74 -10.18 1.78
CA ARG A 101 -2.56 -10.19 0.93
C ARG A 101 -2.94 -9.67 -0.45
N VAL A 102 -2.17 -8.70 -0.93
CA VAL A 102 -2.31 -8.17 -2.29
C VAL A 102 -1.11 -8.57 -3.13
N ARG A 103 -1.40 -8.90 -4.39
CA ARG A 103 -0.43 -8.99 -5.47
C ARG A 103 -0.80 -7.95 -6.52
N LEU A 104 0.07 -6.97 -6.71
CA LEU A 104 -0.07 -5.91 -7.71
C LEU A 104 1.04 -6.07 -8.75
N GLU A 105 0.67 -6.06 -10.02
CA GLU A 105 1.60 -6.15 -11.16
C GLU A 105 1.70 -4.79 -11.86
N PRO A 106 2.71 -3.95 -11.56
CA PRO A 106 2.76 -2.57 -12.05
C PRO A 106 2.81 -2.44 -13.58
N LYS A 107 3.37 -3.44 -14.28
CA LYS A 107 3.48 -3.43 -15.75
C LYS A 107 2.14 -3.66 -16.46
N THR A 108 1.32 -4.56 -15.92
CA THR A 108 0.03 -4.96 -16.53
C THR A 108 -1.16 -4.30 -15.86
N LEU A 109 -0.93 -3.65 -14.72
CA LEU A 109 -1.93 -3.09 -13.81
C LEU A 109 -2.95 -4.12 -13.34
N ARG A 110 -2.59 -5.40 -13.33
CA ARG A 110 -3.41 -6.47 -12.75
C ARG A 110 -3.22 -6.47 -11.25
N VAL A 111 -4.31 -6.72 -10.53
CA VAL A 111 -4.29 -6.86 -9.08
C VAL A 111 -5.11 -8.06 -8.66
N SER A 112 -4.64 -8.76 -7.63
CA SER A 112 -5.42 -9.76 -6.92
C SER A 112 -5.26 -9.57 -5.43
N GLN A 113 -6.34 -9.79 -4.68
CA GLN A 113 -6.38 -9.74 -3.23
C GLN A 113 -6.89 -11.09 -2.72
N SER A 114 -6.23 -11.64 -1.72
CA SER A 114 -6.73 -12.77 -0.95
C SER A 114 -6.96 -12.33 0.49
N VAL A 115 -8.08 -12.73 1.06
CA VAL A 115 -8.43 -12.45 2.46
C VAL A 115 -8.71 -13.77 3.16
N ASN A 116 -8.03 -14.02 4.26
CA ASN A 116 -8.31 -15.14 5.17
C ASN A 116 -8.97 -14.57 6.44
N VAL A 117 -10.08 -15.15 6.88
CA VAL A 117 -10.88 -14.61 7.99
C VAL A 117 -11.07 -15.69 9.04
N ASN A 118 -10.46 -15.53 10.22
CA ASN A 118 -10.53 -16.52 11.32
C ASN A 118 -10.33 -17.98 10.86
N ASP A 119 -9.34 -18.22 9.98
CA ASP A 119 -9.03 -19.52 9.38
C ASP A 119 -10.08 -20.10 8.40
N ASP A 120 -11.11 -19.32 8.01
CA ASP A 120 -11.99 -19.63 6.89
C ASP A 120 -11.26 -19.49 5.53
N MET A 121 -11.79 -20.15 4.49
CA MET A 121 -11.21 -20.21 3.15
C MET A 121 -10.82 -18.83 2.59
N ASP A 122 -9.80 -18.80 1.72
CA ASP A 122 -9.37 -17.59 1.05
C ASP A 122 -10.50 -16.97 0.19
N HIS A 123 -10.91 -15.76 0.56
CA HIS A 123 -11.73 -14.90 -0.27
C HIS A 123 -10.85 -14.23 -1.31
N ILE A 124 -10.92 -14.69 -2.56
CA ILE A 124 -10.06 -14.22 -3.65
C ILE A 124 -10.81 -13.23 -4.53
N GLY A 125 -10.22 -12.05 -4.69
CA GLY A 125 -10.64 -11.07 -5.67
C GLY A 125 -9.57 -10.78 -6.72
N ALA A 126 -10.03 -10.37 -7.89
CA ALA A 126 -9.18 -10.03 -9.02
C ALA A 126 -9.74 -8.81 -9.77
N GLY A 127 -8.83 -7.97 -10.25
CA GLY A 127 -9.17 -6.67 -10.78
C GLY A 127 -8.07 -6.04 -11.61
N ARG A 128 -8.26 -4.75 -11.87
CA ARG A 128 -7.26 -3.90 -12.51
C ARG A 128 -7.16 -2.57 -11.78
N CYS A 129 -6.00 -1.94 -11.89
CA CYS A 129 -5.78 -0.60 -11.38
C CYS A 129 -5.58 0.41 -12.50
N THR A 130 -5.83 1.67 -12.20
CA THR A 130 -5.31 2.82 -12.94
C THR A 130 -4.22 3.47 -12.11
N VAL A 131 -3.31 4.18 -12.78
CA VAL A 131 -2.18 4.84 -12.13
C VAL A 131 -2.36 6.34 -12.22
N THR A 132 -2.29 6.99 -11.06
CA THR A 132 -2.10 8.43 -10.98
C THR A 132 -0.73 8.67 -10.37
N LYS A 133 0.20 9.18 -11.16
CA LYS A 133 1.45 9.72 -10.62
C LYS A 133 1.11 11.04 -9.95
N LYS A 134 1.37 11.16 -8.66
CA LYS A 134 1.41 12.50 -8.07
C LYS A 134 2.73 13.13 -8.49
N ALA A 135 2.67 13.96 -9.52
CA ALA A 135 3.70 14.98 -9.71
C ALA A 135 3.66 15.88 -8.48
N LYS A 136 4.84 16.14 -7.91
CA LYS A 136 5.00 17.10 -6.82
C LYS A 136 4.84 18.51 -7.37
#